data_AF-A0A9P7JJM9-F1
#
_entry.id   AF-A0A9P7JJM9-F1
#
_cell.length_a   1.000
_cell.length_b   1.000
_cell.length_c   1.000
_cell.angle_alpha   90.00
_cell.angle_beta   90.00
_cell.angle_gamma   90.00
#
_symmetry.space_group_name_H-M   'P 1'
#
loop_
_entity.id
_entity.type
_entity.pdbx_description
1 polymer ?
#
loop_
_entity_poly.entity_id
_entity_poly.type
_entity_poly.pdbx_seq_one_letter_code
_entity_poly.pdbx_strand_id
1 'polypeptide(L)'
;MADQWLLLSMVYGPVIPLISQVPRLWSVCLPSHADEELLNQQVALITWMEAKKVLQASLKMDKKNTLAEAKKKGKEAYAAEKACITNEKAVAAEAKRVAKLHAAAVKQAEKARLSAEKKAKTMQRKSTKWKAGLQVVEDLPEGQVRPPPPPPACQQTTILDEVSPQPDDDVDLKFS
;
A
#
# COMPACT_ATOMS: atom_id res chain seq x y z
N MET A 1 -1.28 -4.45 -60.11
CA MET A 1 -1.06 -4.44 -58.64
C MET A 1 -2.00 -3.49 -57.88
N ALA A 2 -2.94 -2.79 -58.53
CA ALA A 2 -3.88 -1.89 -57.86
C ALA A 2 -5.17 -2.59 -57.37
N ASP A 3 -5.52 -3.74 -57.96
CA ASP A 3 -6.85 -4.33 -57.80
C ASP A 3 -7.03 -5.09 -56.47
N GLN A 4 -5.95 -5.56 -55.85
CA GLN A 4 -6.01 -6.29 -54.58
C GLN A 4 -6.37 -5.38 -53.38
N TRP A 5 -5.96 -4.12 -53.44
CA TRP A 5 -6.27 -3.12 -52.42
C TRP A 5 -7.72 -2.64 -52.51
N LEU A 6 -8.29 -2.60 -53.72
CA LEU A 6 -9.70 -2.25 -53.95
C LEU A 6 -10.65 -3.33 -53.45
N LEU A 7 -10.25 -4.61 -53.56
CA LEU A 7 -11.04 -5.74 -53.06
C LEU A 7 -11.10 -5.76 -51.52
N LEU A 8 -9.98 -5.41 -50.86
CA LEU A 8 -9.92 -5.29 -49.40
C LEU A 8 -10.77 -4.11 -48.88
N SER A 9 -10.80 -2.96 -49.57
CA SER A 9 -11.62 -1.82 -49.15
C SER A 9 -13.12 -2.03 -49.32
N MET A 10 -13.53 -2.91 -50.26
CA MET A 10 -14.92 -3.23 -50.52
C MET A 10 -15.48 -4.28 -49.55
N VAL A 11 -14.66 -5.24 -49.11
CA VAL A 11 -15.02 -6.26 -48.11
C VAL A 11 -14.98 -5.67 -46.68
N TYR A 12 -14.01 -4.79 -46.41
CA TYR A 12 -13.93 -4.02 -45.17
C TYR A 12 -14.50 -2.61 -45.37
N GLY A 13 -15.81 -2.52 -45.67
CA GLY A 13 -16.55 -1.25 -45.60
C GLY A 13 -16.32 -0.53 -44.25
N PRO A 14 -16.68 0.76 -44.14
CA PRO A 14 -15.96 1.86 -43.49
C PRO A 14 -15.20 1.55 -42.16
N VAL A 15 -14.21 0.66 -42.19
CA VAL A 15 -13.22 0.54 -41.09
C VAL A 15 -12.16 1.64 -41.21
N ILE A 16 -11.92 2.16 -42.42
CA ILE A 16 -10.97 3.25 -42.69
C ILE A 16 -11.32 4.55 -41.92
N PRO A 17 -12.58 5.04 -41.86
CA PRO A 17 -12.90 6.19 -41.02
C PRO A 17 -12.82 5.89 -39.52
N LEU A 18 -12.89 4.63 -39.07
CA LEU A 18 -12.68 4.28 -37.66
C LEU A 18 -11.20 4.36 -37.28
N ILE A 19 -10.30 3.86 -38.15
CA ILE A 19 -8.85 3.92 -37.90
C ILE A 19 -8.36 5.38 -37.88
N SER A 20 -8.93 6.26 -38.71
CA SER A 20 -8.63 7.71 -38.68
C SER A 20 -9.31 8.46 -37.52
N GLN A 21 -10.30 7.87 -36.85
CA GLN A 21 -10.96 8.48 -35.69
C GLN A 21 -10.31 8.11 -34.35
N VAL A 22 -9.53 7.03 -34.28
CA VAL A 22 -8.84 6.63 -33.03
C VAL A 22 -7.95 7.75 -32.49
N PRO A 23 -7.09 8.43 -33.27
CA PRO A 23 -6.28 9.53 -32.76
C PRO A 23 -7.13 10.74 -32.32
N ARG A 24 -8.24 11.00 -33.01
CA ARG A 24 -9.12 12.15 -32.75
C ARG A 24 -9.99 11.98 -31.51
N LEU A 25 -10.36 10.74 -31.17
CA LEU A 25 -11.07 10.43 -29.93
C LEU A 25 -10.14 10.50 -28.72
N TRP A 26 -8.86 10.15 -28.88
CA TRP A 26 -7.88 10.24 -27.79
C TRP A 26 -7.59 11.69 -27.39
N SER A 27 -7.63 12.64 -28.34
CA SER A 27 -7.42 14.06 -28.02
C SER A 27 -8.58 14.72 -27.27
N VAL A 28 -9.80 14.16 -27.33
CA VAL A 28 -10.99 14.69 -26.61
C VAL A 28 -11.09 14.10 -25.20
N CYS A 29 -10.47 12.95 -24.96
CA CYS A 29 -10.50 12.26 -23.66
C CYS A 29 -9.35 12.67 -22.71
N LEU A 30 -8.45 13.56 -23.11
CA LEU A 30 -7.35 14.05 -22.27
C LEU A 30 -7.75 15.36 -21.57
N PRO A 31 -7.80 15.39 -20.22
CA PRO A 31 -8.07 16.59 -19.43
C PRO A 31 -7.13 17.76 -19.78
N SER A 32 -7.69 18.87 -20.28
CA SER A 32 -6.98 19.92 -21.01
C SER A 32 -6.04 20.84 -20.21
N HIS A 33 -5.84 20.69 -18.89
CA HIS A 33 -5.02 21.69 -18.15
C HIS A 33 -4.33 21.22 -16.84
N ALA A 34 -4.46 19.97 -16.40
CA ALA A 34 -3.76 19.49 -15.18
C ALA A 34 -2.94 18.21 -15.41
N ASP A 35 -2.84 17.79 -16.67
CA ASP A 35 -2.49 16.42 -17.03
C ASP A 35 -1.13 16.29 -17.73
N GLU A 36 -0.43 17.39 -18.01
CA GLU A 36 0.90 17.30 -18.64
C GLU A 36 1.92 16.64 -17.71
N GLU A 37 1.91 16.99 -16.42
CA GLU A 37 2.78 16.35 -15.42
C GLU A 37 2.39 14.89 -15.19
N LEU A 38 1.09 14.56 -15.14
CA LEU A 38 0.63 13.19 -15.00
C LEU A 38 0.95 12.36 -16.25
N LEU A 39 0.81 12.94 -17.43
CA LEU A 39 1.22 12.35 -18.70
C LEU A 39 2.73 12.10 -18.72
N ASN A 40 3.54 13.08 -18.32
CA ASN A 40 4.99 12.94 -18.20
C ASN A 40 5.37 11.83 -17.20
N GLN A 41 4.69 11.75 -16.06
CA GLN A 41 4.88 10.68 -15.09
C GLN A 41 4.52 9.31 -15.66
N GLN A 42 3.41 9.20 -16.40
CA GLN A 42 3.02 7.95 -17.06
C GLN A 42 4.01 7.55 -18.15
N VAL A 43 4.44 8.48 -19.00
CA VAL A 43 5.46 8.25 -20.03
C VAL A 43 6.79 7.83 -19.40
N ALA A 44 7.19 8.46 -18.30
CA ALA A 44 8.39 8.09 -17.56
C ALA A 44 8.28 6.67 -16.97
N LEU A 45 7.12 6.33 -16.39
CA LEU A 45 6.86 4.99 -15.87
C LEU A 45 6.92 3.93 -16.98
N ILE A 46 6.31 4.20 -18.13
CA ILE A 46 6.33 3.31 -19.30
C ILE A 46 7.78 3.12 -19.78
N THR A 47 8.50 4.22 -19.99
CA THR A 47 9.92 4.20 -20.43
C THR A 47 10.77 3.38 -19.47
N TRP A 48 10.59 3.58 -18.16
CA TRP A 48 11.29 2.82 -17.13
C TRP A 48 10.95 1.32 -17.18
N MET A 49 9.66 0.97 -17.33
CA MET A 49 9.23 -0.42 -17.46
C MET A 49 9.78 -1.08 -18.72
N GLU A 50 9.85 -0.36 -19.84
CA GLU A 50 10.43 -0.84 -21.10
C GLU A 50 11.94 -1.04 -20.98
N ALA A 51 12.67 -0.06 -20.45
CA ALA A 51 14.10 -0.17 -20.19
C ALA A 51 14.40 -1.38 -19.28
N LYS A 52 13.57 -1.60 -18.26
CA LYS A 52 13.68 -2.77 -17.37
C LYS A 52 13.46 -4.09 -18.11
N LYS A 53 12.52 -4.16 -19.05
CA LYS A 53 12.31 -5.36 -19.89
C LYS A 53 13.50 -5.63 -20.79
N VAL A 54 14.03 -4.59 -21.43
CA VAL A 54 15.23 -4.67 -22.29
C VAL A 54 16.43 -5.15 -21.48
N LEU A 55 16.67 -4.57 -20.30
CA LEU A 55 17.73 -5.00 -19.40
C LEU A 55 17.58 -6.46 -18.98
N GLN A 56 16.35 -6.90 -18.66
CA GLN A 56 16.09 -8.30 -18.32
C GLN A 56 16.39 -9.25 -19.49
N ALA A 57 16.09 -8.84 -20.73
CA ALA A 57 16.42 -9.63 -21.91
C ALA A 57 17.93 -9.71 -22.14
N SER A 58 18.65 -8.59 -21.97
CA SER A 58 20.12 -8.55 -22.06
C SER A 58 20.74 -9.49 -21.03
N LEU A 59 20.36 -9.38 -19.75
CA LEU A 59 20.89 -10.24 -18.69
C LEU A 59 20.66 -11.73 -18.97
N LYS A 60 19.50 -12.10 -19.54
CA LYS A 60 19.23 -13.48 -19.95
C LYS A 60 20.14 -13.94 -21.08
N MET A 61 20.46 -13.05 -22.03
CA MET A 61 21.37 -13.33 -23.13
C MET A 61 22.81 -13.47 -22.61
N ASP A 62 23.27 -12.53 -21.80
CA ASP A 62 24.61 -12.53 -21.19
C ASP A 62 24.83 -13.81 -20.39
N LYS A 63 23.83 -14.21 -19.59
CA LYS A 63 23.87 -15.46 -18.82
C LYS A 63 23.95 -16.73 -19.67
N LYS A 64 23.38 -16.71 -20.88
CA LYS A 64 23.55 -17.81 -21.85
C LYS A 64 24.95 -17.79 -22.44
N ASN A 65 25.49 -16.61 -22.73
CA ASN A 65 26.83 -16.43 -23.25
C ASN A 65 27.90 -16.86 -22.23
N THR A 66 27.80 -16.44 -20.96
CA THR A 66 28.74 -16.87 -19.90
C THR A 66 28.72 -18.38 -19.72
N LEU A 67 27.54 -18.99 -19.76
CA LEU A 67 27.39 -20.44 -19.67
C LEU A 67 27.99 -21.16 -20.88
N ALA A 68 27.86 -20.60 -22.10
CA ALA A 68 28.46 -21.16 -23.31
C ALA A 68 29.99 -21.05 -23.28
N GLU A 69 30.54 -19.92 -22.82
CA GLU A 69 31.98 -19.73 -22.64
C GLU A 69 32.54 -20.65 -21.55
N ALA A 70 31.83 -20.82 -20.44
CA ALA A 70 32.21 -21.75 -19.39
C ALA A 70 32.25 -23.20 -19.89
N LYS A 71 31.34 -23.60 -20.79
CA LYS A 71 31.40 -24.91 -21.45
C LYS A 71 32.67 -25.11 -22.27
N LYS A 72 33.15 -24.07 -22.97
CA LYS A 72 34.40 -24.13 -23.75
C LYS A 72 35.63 -24.27 -22.85
N LYS A 73 35.60 -23.70 -21.64
CA LYS A 73 36.69 -23.73 -20.66
C LYS A 73 36.81 -25.04 -19.88
N GLY A 74 35.80 -25.92 -19.94
CA GLY A 74 35.85 -27.25 -19.34
C GLY A 74 34.73 -27.53 -18.32
N LYS A 75 34.70 -28.76 -17.80
CA LYS A 75 33.62 -29.25 -16.94
C LYS A 75 33.53 -28.52 -15.60
N GLU A 76 34.68 -28.18 -15.02
CA GLU A 76 34.75 -27.49 -13.74
C GLU A 76 34.24 -26.04 -13.84
N ALA A 77 34.67 -25.30 -14.86
CA ALA A 77 34.18 -23.95 -15.14
C ALA A 77 32.65 -23.94 -15.38
N TYR A 78 32.14 -24.93 -16.13
CA TYR A 78 30.71 -25.08 -16.37
C TYR A 78 29.92 -25.38 -15.08
N ALA A 79 30.44 -26.24 -14.21
CA ALA A 79 29.80 -26.58 -12.94
C ALA A 79 29.78 -25.37 -11.98
N ALA A 80 30.89 -24.64 -11.89
CA ALA A 80 31.01 -23.43 -11.08
C ALA A 80 30.05 -22.33 -11.54
N GLU A 81 29.97 -22.07 -12.85
CA GLU A 81 29.03 -21.09 -13.41
C GLU A 81 27.58 -21.50 -13.12
N LYS A 82 27.22 -22.77 -13.32
CA LYS A 82 25.86 -23.25 -13.02
C LYS A 82 25.51 -23.10 -11.53
N ALA A 83 26.46 -23.32 -10.62
CA ALA A 83 26.28 -23.08 -9.19
C ALA A 83 26.07 -21.60 -8.89
N CYS A 84 26.87 -20.70 -9.48
CA CYS A 84 26.70 -19.25 -9.38
C CYS A 84 25.31 -18.80 -9.82
N ILE A 85 24.85 -19.27 -10.99
CA ILE A 85 23.52 -19.01 -11.55
C ILE A 85 22.40 -19.44 -10.59
N THR A 86 22.60 -20.55 -9.89
CA THR A 86 21.62 -21.12 -8.96
C THR A 86 21.56 -20.31 -7.68
N ASN A 87 22.72 -19.95 -7.14
CA ASN A 87 22.82 -19.09 -5.96
C ASN A 87 22.20 -17.70 -6.21
N GLU A 88 22.51 -17.07 -7.35
CA GLU A 88 21.94 -15.78 -7.74
C GLU A 88 20.40 -15.82 -7.79
N LYS A 89 19.82 -16.91 -8.32
CA LYS A 89 18.37 -17.11 -8.33
C LYS A 89 17.78 -17.25 -6.92
N ALA A 90 18.48 -17.94 -6.02
CA ALA A 90 18.05 -18.08 -4.63
C ALA A 90 18.09 -16.72 -3.91
N VAL A 91 19.16 -15.95 -4.09
CA VAL A 91 19.30 -14.60 -3.54
C VAL A 91 18.20 -13.68 -4.07
N ALA A 92 17.91 -13.71 -5.38
CA ALA A 92 16.83 -12.92 -5.97
C ALA A 92 15.44 -13.30 -5.44
N ALA A 93 15.20 -14.60 -5.17
CA ALA A 93 13.97 -15.07 -4.58
C ALA A 93 13.80 -14.57 -3.12
N GLU A 94 14.88 -14.61 -2.34
CA GLU A 94 14.87 -14.10 -0.97
C GLU A 94 14.69 -12.58 -0.93
N ALA A 95 15.39 -11.83 -1.77
CA ALA A 95 15.20 -10.39 -1.89
C ALA A 95 13.73 -10.03 -2.24
N LYS A 96 13.08 -10.82 -3.11
CA LYS A 96 11.65 -10.64 -3.43
C LYS A 96 10.76 -10.95 -2.24
N ARG A 97 11.09 -11.95 -1.42
CA ARG A 97 10.36 -12.29 -0.19
C ARG A 97 10.48 -11.16 0.84
N VAL A 98 11.70 -10.69 1.08
CA VAL A 98 12.00 -9.56 1.98
C VAL A 98 11.27 -8.29 1.52
N ALA A 99 11.32 -7.96 0.22
CA ALA A 99 10.62 -6.79 -0.31
C ALA A 99 9.09 -6.84 -0.09
N LYS A 100 8.48 -8.03 -0.23
CA LYS A 100 7.05 -8.22 0.06
C LYS A 100 6.74 -8.02 1.54
N LEU A 101 7.56 -8.59 2.43
CA LEU A 101 7.40 -8.42 3.87
C LEU A 101 7.54 -6.96 4.28
N HIS A 102 8.54 -6.27 3.72
CA HIS A 102 8.74 -4.84 3.95
C HIS A 102 7.52 -4.03 3.47
N ALA A 103 7.02 -4.27 2.26
CA ALA A 103 5.82 -3.59 1.75
C ALA A 103 4.58 -3.84 2.62
N ALA A 104 4.40 -5.07 3.12
CA ALA A 104 3.32 -5.40 4.05
C ALA A 104 3.47 -4.68 5.40
N ALA A 105 4.68 -4.66 5.96
CA ALA A 105 4.99 -3.97 7.21
C ALA A 105 4.77 -2.45 7.08
N VAL A 106 5.23 -1.82 6.00
CA VAL A 106 4.98 -0.39 5.72
C VAL A 106 3.47 -0.12 5.64
N LYS A 107 2.71 -0.94 4.92
CA LYS A 107 1.25 -0.79 4.82
C LYS A 107 0.56 -0.94 6.18
N GLN A 108 1.02 -1.85 7.02
CA GLN A 108 0.48 -2.04 8.37
C GLN A 108 0.84 -0.87 9.29
N ALA A 109 2.09 -0.39 9.25
CA ALA A 109 2.55 0.77 10.00
C ALA A 109 1.77 2.04 9.62
N GLU A 110 1.54 2.27 8.33
CA GLU A 110 0.72 3.39 7.83
C GLU A 110 -0.71 3.33 8.40
N LYS A 111 -1.34 2.15 8.35
CA LYS A 111 -2.68 1.94 8.93
C LYS A 111 -2.71 2.20 10.43
N ALA A 112 -1.71 1.71 11.17
CA ALA A 112 -1.59 1.94 12.60
C ALA A 112 -1.43 3.43 12.92
N ARG A 113 -0.58 4.14 12.16
CA ARG A 113 -0.36 5.59 12.28
C ARG A 113 -1.66 6.36 12.08
N LEU A 114 -2.40 6.08 11.00
CA LEU A 114 -3.68 6.75 10.72
C LEU A 114 -4.75 6.45 11.78
N SER A 115 -4.76 5.23 12.35
CA SER A 115 -5.67 4.87 13.44
C SER A 115 -5.34 5.62 14.73
N ALA A 116 -4.06 5.68 15.10
CA ALA A 116 -3.58 6.42 16.26
C ALA A 116 -3.89 7.92 16.13
N GLU A 117 -3.64 8.51 14.96
CA GLU A 117 -3.94 9.91 14.69
C GLU A 117 -5.45 10.22 14.82
N LYS A 118 -6.32 9.33 14.32
CA LYS A 118 -7.77 9.47 14.50
C LYS A 118 -8.17 9.44 15.96
N LYS A 119 -7.65 8.47 16.75
CA LYS A 119 -7.93 8.38 18.19
C LYS A 119 -7.43 9.61 18.95
N ALA A 120 -6.25 10.11 18.62
CA ALA A 120 -5.68 11.32 19.21
C ALA A 120 -6.56 12.55 18.95
N LYS A 121 -7.03 12.75 17.70
CA LYS A 121 -7.96 13.83 17.35
C LYS A 121 -9.29 13.72 18.11
N THR A 122 -9.83 12.51 18.28
CA THR A 122 -11.05 12.29 19.07
C THR A 122 -10.84 12.63 20.55
N MET A 123 -9.71 12.23 21.15
CA MET A 123 -9.39 12.57 22.55
C MET A 123 -9.19 14.08 22.74
N GLN A 124 -8.50 14.74 21.80
CA GLN A 124 -8.31 16.19 21.83
C GLN A 124 -9.65 16.93 21.81
N ARG A 125 -10.58 16.54 20.92
CA ARG A 125 -11.94 17.11 20.86
C ARG A 125 -12.75 16.88 22.13
N LYS A 126 -12.57 15.74 22.80
CA LYS A 126 -13.20 15.50 24.11
C LYS A 126 -12.59 16.45 25.13
N SER A 127 -11.27 16.47 25.30
CA SER A 127 -10.61 17.32 26.29
C SER A 127 -10.96 18.81 26.16
N THR A 128 -11.05 19.35 24.93
CA THR A 128 -11.49 20.74 24.73
C THR A 128 -12.95 20.98 25.11
N LYS A 129 -13.85 20.01 24.92
CA LYS A 129 -15.25 20.09 25.37
C LYS A 129 -15.37 20.12 26.90
N TRP A 130 -14.60 19.29 27.61
CA TRP A 130 -14.60 19.29 29.08
C TRP A 130 -14.00 20.58 29.64
N LYS A 131 -12.98 21.16 28.98
CA LYS A 131 -12.45 22.49 29.35
C LYS A 131 -13.47 23.62 29.14
N ALA A 132 -14.23 23.61 28.04
CA ALA A 132 -15.29 24.60 27.81
C ALA A 132 -16.47 24.45 28.79
N GLY A 133 -16.81 23.22 29.19
CA GLY A 133 -17.84 22.96 30.19
C GLY A 133 -17.45 23.40 31.60
N LEU A 134 -16.15 23.37 31.94
CA LEU A 134 -15.66 23.87 33.24
C LEU A 134 -15.71 25.40 33.33
N GLN A 135 -15.41 26.10 32.22
CA GLN A 135 -15.43 27.56 32.17
C GLN A 135 -16.86 28.13 32.28
N VAL A 136 -17.88 27.39 31.82
CA VAL A 136 -19.31 27.74 31.99
C VAL A 136 -19.80 27.63 33.44
N VAL A 137 -19.08 26.90 34.31
CA VAL A 137 -19.44 26.77 35.75
C VAL A 137 -18.83 27.88 36.61
N GLU A 138 -17.76 28.54 36.18
CA GLU A 138 -17.19 29.70 36.89
C GLU A 138 -17.92 31.03 36.60
N ASP A 139 -18.73 31.12 35.55
CA ASP A 139 -19.54 32.31 35.22
C ASP A 139 -21.00 32.22 35.74
N LEU A 140 -21.28 31.39 36.74
CA LEU A 140 -22.58 31.41 37.42
C LEU A 140 -22.53 32.46 38.53
N PRO A 141 -23.41 33.50 38.52
CA PRO A 141 -23.36 34.56 39.51
C PRO A 141 -23.62 33.98 40.90
N GLU A 142 -22.64 34.22 41.77
CA GLU A 142 -22.66 34.00 43.20
C GLU A 142 -23.94 34.61 43.80
N GLY A 143 -24.98 33.80 43.99
CA GLY A 143 -26.28 34.40 44.30
C GLY A 143 -27.46 33.47 44.57
N GLN A 144 -27.30 32.37 45.31
CA GLN A 144 -28.36 31.94 46.25
C GLN A 144 -27.87 30.83 47.20
N VAL A 145 -27.67 31.20 48.46
CA VAL A 145 -27.39 30.30 49.57
C VAL A 145 -28.68 29.55 49.92
N ARG A 146 -28.76 28.27 49.55
CA ARG A 146 -29.77 27.34 50.07
C ARG A 146 -29.17 26.63 51.28
N PRO A 147 -29.83 26.61 52.46
CA PRO A 147 -29.28 25.96 53.65
C PRO A 147 -29.15 24.44 53.46
N PRO A 148 -28.16 23.80 54.12
CA PRO A 148 -27.85 22.40 53.94
C PRO A 148 -28.96 21.49 54.49
N PRO A 149 -29.28 20.37 53.81
CA PRO A 149 -30.15 19.34 54.37
C PRO A 149 -29.46 18.60 55.53
N PRO A 150 -30.24 18.09 56.51
CA PRO A 150 -29.70 17.43 57.70
C PRO A 150 -28.99 16.11 57.38
N PRO A 151 -28.03 15.70 58.23
CA PRO A 151 -27.15 14.56 57.98
C PRO A 151 -27.87 13.19 57.96
N PRO A 152 -27.29 12.20 57.25
CA PRO A 152 -27.93 10.93 56.94
C PRO A 152 -28.06 10.03 58.17
N ALA A 153 -29.24 9.44 58.32
CA ALA A 153 -29.47 8.35 59.26
C ALA A 153 -28.60 7.15 58.88
N CYS A 154 -27.86 6.70 59.87
CA CYS A 154 -27.05 5.49 59.90
C CYS A 154 -27.90 4.27 59.48
N GLN A 155 -27.53 3.61 58.39
CA GLN A 155 -27.86 2.20 58.18
C GLN A 155 -26.58 1.45 57.86
N GLN A 156 -26.06 0.82 58.91
CA GLN A 156 -25.16 -0.32 58.81
C GLN A 156 -25.92 -1.44 58.09
N THR A 157 -25.34 -2.01 57.04
CA THR A 157 -25.34 -3.48 56.88
C THR A 157 -24.31 -3.91 55.83
N THR A 158 -23.37 -4.71 56.35
CA THR A 158 -22.80 -5.91 55.72
C THR A 158 -21.71 -5.77 54.67
N ILE A 159 -20.50 -5.95 55.21
CA ILE A 159 -19.30 -6.51 54.61
C ILE A 159 -19.60 -7.92 54.06
N LEU A 160 -19.22 -8.17 52.80
CA LEU A 160 -18.72 -9.46 52.29
C LEU A 160 -17.94 -9.11 51.02
N ASP A 161 -16.65 -8.82 51.14
CA ASP A 161 -15.54 -9.77 51.07
C ASP A 161 -15.44 -10.54 49.75
N GLU A 162 -14.20 -10.62 49.28
CA GLU A 162 -13.61 -11.66 48.46
C GLU A 162 -13.46 -11.48 46.93
N VAL A 163 -12.17 -11.46 46.56
CA VAL A 163 -11.53 -11.89 45.30
C VAL A 163 -11.33 -10.88 44.15
N SER A 164 -10.13 -10.29 44.15
CA SER A 164 -9.26 -10.15 42.97
C SER A 164 -8.33 -11.39 42.89
N PRO A 165 -7.44 -11.55 41.89
CA PRO A 165 -7.52 -11.35 40.44
C PRO A 165 -6.97 -12.59 39.67
N GLN A 166 -7.14 -12.73 38.35
CA GLN A 166 -6.03 -13.12 37.42
C GLN A 166 -6.44 -13.25 35.93
N PRO A 167 -5.46 -13.13 35.02
CA PRO A 167 -5.57 -13.29 33.58
C PRO A 167 -5.29 -14.74 33.12
N ASP A 168 -5.81 -15.10 31.96
CA ASP A 168 -5.34 -16.22 31.13
C ASP A 168 -4.96 -15.60 29.77
N ASP A 169 -3.68 -15.48 29.42
CA ASP A 169 -2.78 -16.51 28.88
C ASP A 169 -3.14 -17.01 27.46
N ASP A 170 -2.17 -16.72 26.58
CA ASP A 170 -1.62 -17.58 25.54
C ASP A 170 -2.55 -18.48 24.69
N VAL A 171 -2.65 -18.14 23.41
CA VAL A 171 -2.77 -19.15 22.36
C VAL A 171 -1.74 -18.91 21.26
N ASP A 172 -0.62 -19.60 21.44
CA ASP A 172 0.42 -19.93 20.48
C ASP A 172 -0.21 -20.71 19.29
N LEU A 173 -0.36 -20.06 18.13
CA LEU A 173 -0.86 -20.67 16.90
C LEU A 173 0.30 -20.88 15.91
N LYS A 174 1.01 -21.97 16.18
CA LYS A 174 2.01 -22.60 15.33
C LYS A 174 1.28 -23.36 14.19
N PHE A 175 1.28 -22.81 12.98
CA PHE A 175 0.90 -23.57 11.80
C PHE A 175 2.14 -24.17 11.14
N SER A 176 2.17 -25.50 11.13
CA SER A 176 3.08 -26.35 10.33
C SER A 176 2.71 -26.31 8.85
#